data_AF-A0A2E8FKN5-F1
#
_entry.id   AF-A0A2E8FKN5-F1
#
_cell.length_a   1.000
_cell.length_b   1.000
_cell.length_c   1.000
_cell.angle_alpha   90.00
_cell.angle_beta   90.00
_cell.angle_gamma   90.00
#
_symmetry.space_group_name_H-M   'P 1'
#
loop_
_entity.id
_entity.type
_entity.pdbx_description
1 polymer ?
#
loop_
_entity_poly.entity_id
_entity_poly.type
_entity_poly.pdbx_seq_one_letter_code
_entity_poly.pdbx_strand_id
1 'polypeptide(L)'
;MPRAVLVVLAAVTAVGVLTAADATDTRSASQKALKRFNPLIGKWRGVGQPRRGSATGAWSEKSEWTWEFDKKKNSVAVRYKSTGTKLLADGIFGYDPGTRRFTLQATFADKTRRRYTGRADATGTLILESTPDKKNQVYRLTIRQLNSKRTLVLHERRRTKSTFYTRVAGIGYTRSGTRLAAANTGPLCIVTEGRGTSKVSYKGKTYWVCCSGCRDAFLEDPEGILAEAKKREVQRKRKKAKTNGSS
;
A
#
# COMPACT_ATOMS: atom_id res chain seq x y z
N MET A 1 73.38 -19.66 26.71
CA MET A 1 72.68 -18.89 25.65
C MET A 1 72.10 -19.91 24.69
N PRO A 2 70.78 -19.92 24.42
CA PRO A 2 70.13 -18.90 23.59
C PRO A 2 68.89 -18.25 24.22
N ARG A 3 68.55 -17.07 23.71
CA ARG A 3 67.45 -16.20 24.13
C ARG A 3 66.11 -16.74 23.59
N ALA A 4 65.16 -16.99 24.47
CA ALA A 4 63.76 -17.17 24.09
C ALA A 4 63.13 -15.77 23.87
N VAL A 5 62.82 -15.45 22.62
CA VAL A 5 62.08 -14.24 22.26
C VAL A 5 60.59 -14.53 22.40
N LEU A 6 59.96 -13.94 23.42
CA LEU A 6 58.53 -13.96 23.65
C LEU A 6 57.87 -12.96 22.67
N VAL A 7 57.23 -13.47 21.61
CA VAL A 7 56.40 -12.65 20.72
C VAL A 7 55.00 -12.54 21.33
N VAL A 8 54.73 -11.43 22.01
CA VAL A 8 53.38 -11.05 22.45
C VAL A 8 52.66 -10.44 21.25
N LEU A 9 51.77 -11.21 20.62
CA LEU A 9 50.87 -10.71 19.58
C LEU A 9 49.76 -9.89 20.26
N ALA A 10 49.90 -8.56 20.27
CA ALA A 10 48.84 -7.67 20.69
C ALA A 10 47.75 -7.64 19.60
N ALA A 11 46.65 -8.37 19.82
CA ALA A 11 45.46 -8.29 18.99
C ALA A 11 44.74 -6.96 19.25
N VAL A 12 45.06 -5.95 18.44
CA VAL A 12 44.31 -4.69 18.41
C VAL A 12 42.92 -4.98 17.83
N THR A 13 41.91 -5.07 18.70
CA THR A 13 40.51 -5.06 18.29
C THR A 13 40.16 -3.63 17.89
N ALA A 14 40.14 -3.37 16.59
CA ALA A 14 39.63 -2.12 16.05
C ALA A 14 38.12 -2.03 16.32
N VAL A 15 37.75 -1.40 17.43
CA VAL A 15 36.38 -0.92 17.66
C VAL A 15 36.19 0.27 16.72
N GLY A 16 35.59 0.01 15.55
CA GLY A 16 35.30 1.05 14.57
C GLY A 16 34.34 2.09 15.15
N VAL A 17 34.86 3.28 15.44
CA VAL A 17 34.06 4.47 15.76
C VAL A 17 33.42 4.93 14.46
N LEU A 18 32.10 4.72 14.29
CA LEU A 18 31.37 5.31 13.17
C LEU A 18 31.44 6.84 13.27
N THR A 19 31.98 7.48 12.25
CA THR A 19 32.08 8.93 12.17
C THR A 19 30.74 9.57 11.82
N ALA A 20 30.53 10.84 12.16
CA ALA A 20 29.31 11.60 11.80
C ALA A 20 29.11 11.74 10.27
N ALA A 21 30.18 11.62 9.50
CA ALA A 21 30.15 11.58 8.03
C ALA A 21 29.52 10.27 7.52
N ASP A 22 29.93 9.11 8.06
CA ASP A 22 29.31 7.80 7.76
C ASP A 22 27.84 7.76 8.17
N ALA A 23 27.49 8.35 9.30
CA ALA A 23 26.11 8.46 9.76
C ALA A 23 25.23 9.33 8.84
N THR A 24 25.80 10.36 8.22
CA THR A 24 25.07 11.25 7.29
C THR A 24 24.90 10.61 5.92
N ASP A 25 25.91 9.88 5.45
CA ASP A 25 25.86 9.13 4.19
C ASP A 25 24.86 7.96 4.27
N THR A 26 24.89 7.20 5.37
CA THR A 26 23.94 6.09 5.60
C THR A 26 22.48 6.56 5.68
N ARG A 27 22.19 7.70 6.32
CA ARG A 27 20.84 8.29 6.31
C ARG A 27 20.40 8.66 4.90
N SER A 28 21.26 9.34 4.15
CA SER A 28 20.98 9.78 2.77
C SER A 28 20.69 8.58 1.87
N ALA A 29 21.51 7.54 1.96
CA ALA A 29 21.33 6.27 1.25
C ALA A 29 19.99 5.61 1.62
N SER A 30 19.65 5.53 2.91
CA SER A 30 18.37 4.99 3.37
C SER A 30 17.19 5.82 2.89
N GLN A 31 17.28 7.15 2.92
CA GLN A 31 16.24 8.02 2.39
C GLN A 31 16.04 7.81 0.89
N LYS A 32 17.14 7.73 0.12
CA LYS A 32 17.11 7.46 -1.33
C LYS A 32 16.45 6.12 -1.65
N ALA A 33 16.75 5.08 -0.90
CA ALA A 33 16.13 3.77 -1.07
C ALA A 33 14.62 3.80 -0.71
N LEU A 34 14.27 4.43 0.42
CA LEU A 34 12.89 4.51 0.91
C LEU A 34 11.99 5.41 0.06
N LYS A 35 12.52 6.38 -0.71
CA LYS A 35 11.74 7.20 -1.66
C LYS A 35 10.90 6.37 -2.62
N ARG A 36 11.27 5.11 -2.89
CA ARG A 36 10.46 4.17 -3.68
C ARG A 36 9.05 3.96 -3.10
N PHE A 37 8.88 4.09 -1.78
CA PHE A 37 7.59 3.96 -1.11
C PHE A 37 6.79 5.25 -1.07
N ASN A 38 7.26 6.36 -1.67
CA ASN A 38 6.51 7.61 -1.79
C ASN A 38 5.06 7.41 -2.29
N PRO A 39 4.79 6.55 -3.30
CA PRO A 39 3.41 6.32 -3.74
C PRO A 39 2.51 5.65 -2.70
N LEU A 40 3.08 4.96 -1.69
CA LEU A 40 2.34 4.36 -0.59
C LEU A 40 1.99 5.37 0.51
N ILE A 41 2.71 6.49 0.61
CA ILE A 41 2.50 7.50 1.65
C ILE A 41 1.08 8.05 1.60
N GLY A 42 0.46 8.10 2.79
CA GLY A 42 -0.90 8.53 3.03
C GLY A 42 -1.82 7.42 3.53
N LYS A 43 -3.13 7.71 3.52
CA LYS A 43 -4.18 6.88 4.11
C LYS A 43 -4.80 5.92 3.09
N TRP A 44 -5.18 4.74 3.56
CA TRP A 44 -5.74 3.66 2.76
C TRP A 44 -6.89 2.95 3.49
N ARG A 45 -7.80 2.38 2.71
CA ARG A 45 -8.84 1.45 3.15
C ARG A 45 -8.52 0.06 2.61
N GLY A 46 -8.43 -0.92 3.49
CA GLY A 46 -8.11 -2.31 3.17
C GLY A 46 -9.30 -3.22 3.39
N VAL A 47 -9.41 -4.25 2.54
CA VAL A 47 -10.24 -5.43 2.80
C VAL A 47 -9.33 -6.64 2.85
N GLY A 48 -9.24 -7.27 4.01
CA GLY A 48 -8.47 -8.48 4.25
C GLY A 48 -9.30 -9.72 3.98
N GLN A 49 -8.74 -10.67 3.23
CA GLN A 49 -9.38 -11.93 2.87
C GLN A 49 -8.43 -13.10 3.13
N PRO A 50 -8.75 -14.00 4.09
CA PRO A 50 -8.00 -15.24 4.30
C PRO A 50 -7.97 -16.08 3.00
N ARG A 51 -9.16 -16.30 2.41
CA ARG A 51 -9.32 -16.96 1.11
C ARG A 51 -9.70 -15.94 0.04
N ARG A 52 -8.96 -15.91 -1.06
CA ARG A 52 -9.20 -14.97 -2.18
C ARG A 52 -10.62 -15.15 -2.71
N GLY A 53 -11.34 -14.04 -2.87
CA GLY A 53 -12.70 -14.05 -3.42
C GLY A 53 -13.78 -14.58 -2.46
N SER A 54 -13.46 -14.84 -1.19
CA SER A 54 -14.42 -15.25 -0.17
C SER A 54 -14.61 -14.16 0.89
N ALA A 55 -15.84 -14.01 1.38
CA ALA A 55 -16.17 -13.15 2.52
C ALA A 55 -15.95 -13.85 3.87
N THR A 56 -15.79 -15.18 3.89
CA THR A 56 -15.62 -15.94 5.13
C THR A 56 -14.35 -15.50 5.85
N GLY A 57 -14.50 -14.99 7.07
CA GLY A 57 -13.41 -14.50 7.90
C GLY A 57 -12.79 -13.17 7.42
N ALA A 58 -13.33 -12.55 6.37
CA ALA A 58 -12.87 -11.28 5.86
C ALA A 58 -13.02 -10.16 6.89
N TRP A 59 -12.23 -9.11 6.76
CA TRP A 59 -12.30 -7.94 7.62
C TRP A 59 -12.01 -6.66 6.84
N SER A 60 -12.40 -5.52 7.41
CA SER A 60 -12.04 -4.21 6.89
C SER A 60 -11.01 -3.56 7.81
N GLU A 61 -10.06 -2.84 7.24
CA GLU A 61 -9.07 -2.09 7.99
C GLU A 61 -8.78 -0.73 7.34
N LYS A 62 -8.27 0.21 8.14
CA LYS A 62 -7.76 1.49 7.66
C LYS A 62 -6.28 1.54 7.98
N SER A 63 -5.46 1.86 7.00
CA SER A 63 -4.01 1.97 7.19
C SER A 63 -3.47 3.31 6.76
N GLU A 64 -2.32 3.66 7.29
CA GLU A 64 -1.63 4.91 7.00
C GLU A 64 -0.13 4.67 6.94
N TRP A 65 0.49 5.19 5.88
CA TRP A 65 1.93 5.19 5.68
C TRP A 65 2.45 6.61 5.85
N THR A 66 3.44 6.79 6.72
CA THR A 66 3.99 8.11 7.08
C THR A 66 5.50 8.05 7.11
N TRP A 67 6.14 9.12 6.64
CA TRP A 67 7.57 9.29 6.86
C TRP A 67 7.84 9.56 8.33
N GLU A 68 8.88 8.92 8.86
CA GLU A 68 9.37 9.13 10.22
C GLU A 68 10.85 9.50 10.14
N PHE A 69 11.19 10.65 10.71
CA PHE A 69 12.55 11.16 10.77
C PHE A 69 12.95 11.30 12.23
N ASP A 70 14.00 10.60 12.65
CA ASP A 70 14.58 10.74 13.98
C ASP A 70 15.84 11.59 13.88
N LYS A 71 15.74 12.84 14.32
CA LYS A 71 16.87 13.79 14.32
C LYS A 71 17.99 13.36 15.26
N LYS A 72 17.67 12.74 16.40
CA LYS A 72 18.66 12.33 17.41
C LYS A 72 19.48 11.13 16.92
N LYS A 73 18.82 10.19 16.24
CA LYS A 73 19.45 9.00 15.67
C LYS A 73 19.94 9.21 14.23
N ASN A 74 19.78 10.41 13.68
CA ASN A 74 20.01 10.74 12.28
C ASN A 74 19.44 9.69 11.32
N SER A 75 18.23 9.18 11.59
CA SER A 75 17.67 8.02 10.89
C SER A 75 16.35 8.36 10.21
N VAL A 76 16.02 7.58 9.18
CA VAL A 76 14.79 7.74 8.40
C VAL A 76 14.11 6.39 8.21
N ALA A 77 12.80 6.39 8.37
CA ALA A 77 11.95 5.23 8.17
C ALA A 77 10.60 5.62 7.55
N VAL A 78 9.84 4.63 7.13
CA VAL A 78 8.42 4.78 6.81
C VAL A 78 7.63 3.95 7.80
N ARG A 79 6.79 4.60 8.60
CA ARG A 79 5.87 3.92 9.51
C ARG A 79 4.59 3.55 8.79
N TYR A 80 4.15 2.32 9.02
CA TYR A 80 2.84 1.80 8.71
C TYR A 80 2.04 1.67 10.01
N LYS A 81 0.80 2.14 10.03
CA LYS A 81 -0.17 1.84 11.09
C LYS A 81 -1.47 1.35 10.49
N SER A 82 -2.15 0.42 11.16
CA SER A 82 -3.45 -0.09 10.74
C SER A 82 -4.40 -0.29 11.91
N THR A 83 -5.64 0.15 11.74
CA THR A 83 -6.74 0.01 12.70
C THR A 83 -7.79 -0.95 12.16
N GLY A 84 -8.32 -1.83 13.02
CA GLY A 84 -9.27 -2.88 12.63
C GLY A 84 -8.63 -4.09 11.92
N THR A 85 -7.31 -4.12 11.84
CA THR A 85 -6.58 -5.25 11.24
C THR A 85 -6.63 -6.50 12.12
N LYS A 86 -6.58 -7.67 11.48
CA LYS A 86 -6.29 -8.95 12.14
C LYS A 86 -4.83 -9.39 12.01
N LEU A 87 -4.00 -8.60 11.31
CA LEU A 87 -2.63 -8.94 10.96
C LEU A 87 -1.65 -7.84 11.39
N LEU A 88 -0.99 -7.16 10.46
CA LEU A 88 0.02 -6.14 10.77
C LEU A 88 -0.67 -4.88 11.31
N ALA A 89 -0.36 -4.50 12.55
CA ALA A 89 -0.97 -3.34 13.21
C ALA A 89 -0.06 -2.11 13.20
N ASP A 90 1.25 -2.30 13.39
CA ASP A 90 2.28 -1.26 13.29
C ASP A 90 3.52 -1.84 12.60
N GLY A 91 4.22 -1.04 11.83
CA GLY A 91 5.41 -1.46 11.10
C GLY A 91 6.37 -0.29 10.87
N ILE A 92 7.66 -0.50 11.16
CA ILE A 92 8.73 0.44 10.78
C ILE A 92 9.52 -0.14 9.63
N PHE A 93 9.33 0.43 8.44
CA PHE A 93 10.10 0.12 7.25
C PHE A 93 11.38 0.93 7.22
N GLY A 94 12.51 0.24 7.15
CA GLY A 94 13.83 0.81 7.03
C GLY A 94 14.59 0.27 5.82
N TYR A 95 15.80 0.76 5.67
CA TYR A 95 16.76 0.25 4.71
C TYR A 95 18.11 0.11 5.42
N ASP A 96 18.80 -0.99 5.15
CA ASP A 96 20.16 -1.24 5.60
C ASP A 96 21.10 -1.06 4.40
N PRO A 97 21.90 0.02 4.36
CA PRO A 97 22.86 0.28 3.29
C PRO A 97 23.95 -0.80 3.17
N GLY A 98 24.35 -1.42 4.29
CA GLY A 98 25.41 -2.43 4.31
C GLY A 98 24.97 -3.72 3.62
N THR A 99 23.76 -4.21 3.92
CA THR A 99 23.23 -5.42 3.26
C THR A 99 22.43 -5.11 1.98
N ARG A 100 22.16 -3.83 1.72
CA ARG A 100 21.28 -3.33 0.66
C ARG A 100 19.89 -3.95 0.69
N ARG A 101 19.36 -4.22 1.90
CA ARG A 101 18.05 -4.86 2.11
C ARG A 101 17.08 -3.90 2.79
N PHE A 102 15.81 -4.04 2.44
CA PHE A 102 14.74 -3.42 3.20
C PHE A 102 14.50 -4.21 4.48
N THR A 103 14.19 -3.50 5.55
CA THR A 103 13.87 -4.08 6.85
C THR A 103 12.47 -3.67 7.26
N LEU A 104 11.79 -4.55 7.99
CA LEU A 104 10.50 -4.23 8.61
C LEU A 104 10.49 -4.77 10.05
N GLN A 105 10.31 -3.86 11.00
CA GLN A 105 10.00 -4.20 12.38
C GLN A 105 8.48 -4.14 12.54
N ALA A 106 7.83 -5.30 12.60
CA ALA A 106 6.38 -5.43 12.60
C ALA A 106 5.84 -5.77 14.00
N THR A 107 4.75 -5.12 14.38
CA THR A 107 3.88 -5.49 15.50
C THR A 107 2.51 -5.89 14.96
N PHE A 108 2.05 -7.09 15.31
CA PHE A 108 0.78 -7.65 14.85
C PHE A 108 -0.36 -7.37 15.83
N ALA A 109 -1.59 -7.58 15.39
CA ALA A 109 -2.80 -7.39 16.19
C ALA A 109 -2.83 -8.27 17.46
N ASP A 110 -2.20 -9.45 17.41
CA ASP A 110 -1.97 -10.34 18.55
C ASP A 110 -0.81 -9.90 19.46
N LYS A 111 -0.28 -8.69 19.24
CA LYS A 111 0.89 -8.07 19.91
C LYS A 111 2.22 -8.80 19.66
N THR A 112 2.24 -9.83 18.81
CA THR A 112 3.49 -10.49 18.44
C THR A 112 4.35 -9.54 17.60
N ARG A 113 5.66 -9.60 17.82
CA ARG A 113 6.64 -8.83 17.05
C ARG A 113 7.40 -9.74 16.12
N ARG A 114 7.61 -9.31 14.88
CA ARG A 114 8.42 -10.01 13.88
C ARG A 114 9.34 -9.03 13.18
N ARG A 115 10.55 -9.48 12.87
CA ARG A 115 11.47 -8.75 11.99
C ARG A 115 11.49 -9.42 10.63
N TYR A 116 11.43 -8.61 9.59
CA TYR A 116 11.58 -9.07 8.21
C TYR A 116 12.74 -8.36 7.53
N THR A 117 13.32 -9.05 6.56
CA THR A 117 14.29 -8.47 5.63
C THR A 117 13.94 -8.89 4.20
N GLY A 118 14.32 -8.08 3.21
CA GLY A 118 14.05 -8.43 1.82
C GLY A 118 14.48 -7.41 0.79
N ARG A 119 13.99 -7.59 -0.43
CA ARG A 119 14.35 -6.79 -1.61
C ARG A 119 13.11 -6.49 -2.44
N ALA A 120 13.16 -5.39 -3.18
CA ALA A 120 12.23 -5.16 -4.27
C ALA A 120 12.74 -5.89 -5.52
N ASP A 121 11.85 -6.54 -6.25
CA ASP A 121 12.18 -7.13 -7.54
C ASP A 121 12.19 -6.08 -8.67
N ALA A 122 12.47 -6.52 -9.91
CA ALA A 122 12.50 -5.66 -11.08
C ALA A 122 11.16 -4.95 -11.37
N THR A 123 10.03 -5.55 -10.96
CA THR A 123 8.69 -4.97 -11.10
C THR A 123 8.37 -3.95 -10.01
N GLY A 124 9.24 -3.83 -9.00
CA GLY A 124 9.02 -3.01 -7.81
C GLY A 124 8.18 -3.70 -6.74
N THR A 125 7.88 -4.99 -6.87
CA THR A 125 7.21 -5.76 -5.82
C THR A 125 8.19 -5.99 -4.68
N LEU A 126 7.83 -5.58 -3.47
CA LEU A 126 8.65 -5.79 -2.28
C LEU A 126 8.30 -7.14 -1.66
N ILE A 127 9.30 -8.01 -1.54
CA ILE A 127 9.17 -9.30 -0.86
C ILE A 127 10.05 -9.26 0.38
N LEU A 128 9.44 -9.49 1.54
CA LEU A 128 10.07 -9.51 2.85
C LEU A 128 9.85 -10.86 3.51
N GLU A 129 10.88 -11.44 4.10
CA GLU A 129 10.81 -12.69 4.85
C GLU A 129 11.29 -12.51 6.27
N SER A 130 10.61 -13.17 7.21
CA SER A 130 11.00 -13.17 8.61
C SER A 130 12.09 -14.20 8.88
N THR A 131 12.80 -14.03 9.98
CA THR A 131 13.50 -15.16 10.60
C THR A 131 12.48 -16.21 11.07
N PRO A 132 12.86 -17.49 11.18
CA PRO A 132 12.02 -18.52 11.79
C PRO A 132 11.59 -18.10 13.20
N ASP A 133 10.33 -18.39 13.55
CA ASP A 133 9.85 -18.26 14.92
C ASP A 133 10.15 -19.52 15.75
N LYS A 134 9.73 -19.52 17.03
CA LYS A 134 9.89 -20.67 17.94
C LYS A 134 9.19 -21.95 17.46
N LYS A 135 8.23 -21.84 16.53
CA LYS A 135 7.49 -22.96 15.93
C LYS A 135 8.06 -23.33 14.55
N ASN A 136 9.27 -22.88 14.23
CA ASN A 136 9.94 -23.08 12.95
C ASN A 136 9.09 -22.59 11.75
N GLN A 137 8.29 -21.54 11.95
CA GLN A 137 7.53 -20.89 10.88
C GLN A 137 8.31 -19.69 10.35
N VAL A 138 8.39 -19.60 9.02
CA VAL A 138 8.88 -18.42 8.29
C VAL A 138 7.68 -17.72 7.69
N TYR A 139 7.62 -16.40 7.83
CA TYR A 139 6.53 -15.59 7.30
C TYR A 139 7.03 -14.74 6.13
N ARG A 140 6.19 -14.58 5.12
CA ARG A 140 6.47 -13.72 3.97
C ARG A 140 5.41 -12.63 3.85
N LEU A 141 5.88 -11.42 3.56
CA LEU A 141 5.06 -10.27 3.19
C LEU A 141 5.43 -9.86 1.77
N THR A 142 4.44 -9.89 0.88
CA THR A 142 4.59 -9.42 -0.49
C THR A 142 3.73 -8.18 -0.67
N ILE A 143 4.37 -7.04 -0.92
CA ILE A 143 3.71 -5.75 -1.13
C ILE A 143 3.85 -5.39 -2.61
N ARG A 144 2.72 -5.38 -3.31
CA ARG A 144 2.65 -5.09 -4.74
C ARG A 144 1.76 -3.89 -4.98
N GLN A 145 2.34 -2.82 -5.52
CA GLN A 145 1.56 -1.71 -6.02
C GLN A 145 1.04 -2.04 -7.42
N LEU A 146 -0.28 -1.97 -7.62
CA LEU A 146 -0.89 -2.21 -8.93
C LEU A 146 -1.01 -0.92 -9.74
N ASN A 147 -1.30 0.19 -9.05
CA ASN A 147 -1.34 1.54 -9.60
C ASN A 147 -1.32 2.56 -8.44
N SER A 148 -1.50 3.85 -8.74
CA SER A 148 -1.51 4.92 -7.73
C SER A 148 -2.66 4.85 -6.71
N LYS A 149 -3.69 4.04 -6.96
CA LYS A 149 -4.90 3.91 -6.13
C LYS A 149 -5.05 2.53 -5.48
N ARG A 150 -4.21 1.57 -5.86
CA ARG A 150 -4.33 0.15 -5.52
C ARG A 150 -3.00 -0.45 -5.12
N THR A 151 -2.99 -1.04 -3.93
CA THR A 151 -1.86 -1.82 -3.40
C THR A 151 -2.39 -3.12 -2.83
N LEU A 152 -1.69 -4.22 -3.08
CA LEU A 152 -1.97 -5.52 -2.49
C LEU A 152 -0.87 -5.85 -1.49
N VAL A 153 -1.27 -6.35 -0.32
CA VAL A 153 -0.34 -6.93 0.66
C VAL A 153 -0.75 -8.37 0.91
N LEU A 154 0.14 -9.30 0.62
CA LEU A 154 -0.07 -10.73 0.80
C LEU A 154 0.77 -11.23 1.98
N HIS A 155 0.11 -11.85 2.94
CA HIS A 155 0.72 -12.53 4.07
C HIS A 155 0.70 -14.03 3.82
N GLU A 156 1.87 -14.63 3.89
CA GLU A 156 2.06 -16.06 3.72
C GLU A 156 2.94 -16.60 4.85
N ARG A 157 2.88 -17.92 5.05
CA ARG A 157 3.76 -18.63 5.97
C ARG A 157 4.19 -19.96 5.37
N ARG A 158 5.34 -20.44 5.81
CA ARG A 158 5.81 -21.80 5.53
C ARG A 158 6.49 -22.37 6.76
N ARG A 159 6.56 -23.70 6.82
CA ARG A 159 7.51 -24.38 7.71
C ARG A 159 8.93 -24.15 7.18
N THR A 160 9.91 -24.02 8.07
CA THR A 160 11.31 -23.76 7.72
C THR A 160 11.88 -24.79 6.73
N LYS A 161 11.49 -26.06 6.88
CA LYS A 161 11.90 -27.18 6.01
C LYS A 161 11.08 -27.30 4.70
N SER A 162 10.02 -26.52 4.53
CA SER A 162 9.17 -26.57 3.33
C SER A 162 9.54 -25.44 2.38
N THR A 163 9.34 -25.63 1.08
CA THR A 163 9.43 -24.57 0.07
C THR A 163 8.07 -23.94 -0.25
N PHE A 164 6.97 -24.60 0.16
CA PHE A 164 5.61 -24.17 -0.15
C PHE A 164 5.10 -23.17 0.87
N TYR A 165 4.60 -22.04 0.34
CA TYR A 165 3.94 -21.02 1.13
C TYR A 165 2.43 -21.27 1.19
N THR A 166 1.89 -21.25 2.41
CA THR A 166 0.45 -21.21 2.65
C THR A 166 0.02 -19.77 2.86
N ARG A 167 -1.03 -19.36 2.14
CA ARG A 167 -1.67 -18.07 2.35
C ARG A 167 -2.23 -17.97 3.76
N VAL A 168 -1.88 -16.89 4.46
CA VAL A 168 -2.54 -16.50 5.71
C VAL A 168 -3.72 -15.60 5.36
N ALA A 169 -3.46 -14.52 4.63
CA ALA A 169 -4.47 -13.66 4.03
C ALA A 169 -3.84 -12.70 3.03
N GLY A 170 -4.67 -12.04 2.24
CA GLY A 170 -4.25 -10.91 1.43
C GLY A 170 -5.18 -9.74 1.65
N ILE A 171 -4.61 -8.55 1.72
CA ILE A 171 -5.31 -7.30 1.92
C ILE A 171 -5.25 -6.50 0.62
N GLY A 172 -6.43 -6.15 0.09
CA GLY A 172 -6.56 -5.22 -1.02
C GLY A 172 -6.74 -3.80 -0.50
N TYR A 173 -5.70 -2.98 -0.60
CA TYR A 173 -5.76 -1.57 -0.22
C TYR A 173 -6.19 -0.66 -1.36
N THR A 174 -6.82 0.41 -0.92
CA THR A 174 -7.45 1.45 -1.72
C THR A 174 -7.07 2.78 -1.16
N ARG A 175 -6.56 3.70 -1.98
CA ARG A 175 -6.21 5.01 -1.45
C ARG A 175 -7.44 5.69 -0.86
N SER A 176 -7.36 6.16 0.37
CA SER A 176 -8.46 6.88 1.02
C SER A 176 -8.82 8.11 0.19
N GLY A 177 -10.11 8.43 0.13
CA GLY A 177 -10.65 9.46 -0.77
C GLY A 177 -10.78 9.03 -2.24
N THR A 178 -10.17 7.91 -2.66
CA THR A 178 -10.36 7.38 -4.02
C THR A 178 -11.43 6.30 -4.06
N ARG A 179 -12.21 6.29 -5.15
CA ARG A 179 -13.16 5.22 -5.49
C ARG A 179 -12.44 4.23 -6.40
N LEU A 180 -12.54 2.95 -6.06
CA LEU A 180 -11.83 1.86 -6.72
C LEU A 180 -12.54 1.30 -7.93
N ALA A 181 -13.87 1.37 -7.84
CA ALA A 181 -14.77 0.99 -8.89
C ALA A 181 -15.24 2.29 -9.52
N ALA A 182 -14.76 2.57 -10.71
CA ALA A 182 -15.68 3.00 -11.75
C ALA A 182 -16.54 1.78 -12.12
N ALA A 183 -17.46 1.44 -11.22
CA ALA A 183 -18.73 0.86 -11.55
C ALA A 183 -19.73 1.76 -10.83
N ASN A 184 -20.16 2.80 -11.54
CA ASN A 184 -21.43 3.43 -11.24
C ASN A 184 -22.50 2.40 -11.61
N THR A 185 -22.72 1.41 -10.74
CA THR A 185 -23.97 0.60 -10.72
C THR A 185 -25.10 1.36 -10.03
N GLY A 186 -24.87 2.65 -9.70
CA GLY A 186 -25.92 3.61 -9.47
C GLY A 186 -26.17 4.41 -10.75
N PRO A 187 -27.40 4.88 -10.97
CA PRO A 187 -27.73 5.75 -12.10
C PRO A 187 -26.83 6.98 -12.10
N LEU A 188 -26.48 7.44 -13.29
CA LEU A 188 -25.59 8.59 -13.46
C LEU A 188 -26.31 9.87 -13.07
N CYS A 189 -25.58 10.78 -12.43
CA CYS A 189 -26.05 12.15 -12.25
C CYS A 189 -26.19 12.80 -13.63
N ILE A 190 -27.37 13.33 -13.93
CA ILE A 190 -27.68 13.94 -15.25
C ILE A 190 -26.82 15.19 -15.53
N VAL A 191 -26.41 15.91 -14.47
CA VAL A 191 -25.62 17.14 -14.53
C VAL A 191 -24.12 16.85 -14.67
N THR A 192 -23.56 16.03 -13.77
CA THR A 192 -22.09 15.89 -13.61
C THR A 192 -21.53 14.53 -14.00
N GLU A 193 -22.37 13.58 -14.42
CA GLU A 193 -22.00 12.17 -14.69
C GLU A 193 -21.38 11.44 -13.48
N GLY A 194 -21.46 12.05 -12.29
CA GLY A 194 -21.14 11.41 -11.01
C GLY A 194 -22.15 10.33 -10.63
N ARG A 195 -21.97 9.72 -9.44
CA ARG A 195 -22.95 8.77 -8.91
C ARG A 195 -24.21 9.53 -8.51
N GLY A 196 -25.35 9.21 -9.12
CA GLY A 196 -26.65 9.64 -8.67
C GLY A 196 -26.98 9.02 -7.31
N THR A 197 -27.33 9.87 -6.35
CA THR A 197 -27.69 9.48 -4.98
C THR A 197 -29.12 9.94 -4.63
N SER A 198 -29.67 10.89 -5.38
CA SER A 198 -31.01 11.45 -5.17
C SER A 198 -31.78 11.56 -6.49
N LYS A 199 -33.12 11.54 -6.44
CA LYS A 199 -34.01 11.64 -7.61
C LYS A 199 -34.55 13.07 -7.76
N VAL A 200 -34.77 13.50 -9.00
CA VAL A 200 -35.47 14.73 -9.37
C VAL A 200 -36.45 14.44 -10.51
N SER A 201 -37.62 15.05 -10.51
CA SER A 201 -38.65 14.81 -11.52
C SER A 201 -38.88 16.05 -12.37
N TYR A 202 -38.96 15.89 -13.69
CA TYR A 202 -39.29 16.95 -14.63
C TYR A 202 -40.11 16.39 -15.80
N LYS A 203 -41.21 17.06 -16.17
CA LYS A 203 -42.16 16.63 -17.21
C LYS A 203 -42.54 15.14 -17.12
N GLY A 204 -42.85 14.67 -15.90
CA GLY A 204 -43.25 13.29 -15.64
C GLY A 204 -42.14 12.23 -15.70
N LYS A 205 -40.88 12.62 -15.93
CA LYS A 205 -39.72 11.72 -15.98
C LYS A 205 -38.83 11.91 -14.76
N THR A 206 -38.31 10.80 -14.23
CA THR A 206 -37.39 10.80 -13.08
C THR A 206 -35.94 10.74 -13.53
N TYR A 207 -35.13 11.66 -13.04
CA TYR A 207 -33.70 11.79 -13.28
C TYR A 207 -32.93 11.68 -11.96
N TRP A 208 -31.63 11.38 -12.04
CA TRP A 208 -30.78 11.21 -10.86
C TRP A 208 -29.75 12.32 -10.77
N VAL A 209 -29.45 12.74 -9.53
CA VAL A 209 -28.49 13.80 -9.19
C VAL A 209 -27.62 13.38 -8.01
N CYS A 210 -26.41 13.93 -7.92
CA CYS A 210 -25.42 13.51 -6.92
C CYS A 210 -25.44 14.35 -5.61
N CYS A 211 -26.09 15.51 -5.61
CA CYS A 211 -26.23 16.41 -4.45
C CYS A 211 -27.36 17.44 -4.69
N SER A 212 -27.70 18.22 -3.66
CA SER A 212 -28.65 19.34 -3.75
C SER A 212 -28.25 20.37 -4.80
N GLY A 213 -26.97 20.75 -4.89
CA GLY A 213 -26.51 21.69 -5.91
C GLY A 213 -26.76 21.23 -7.36
N CYS A 214 -26.70 19.92 -7.63
CA CYS A 214 -27.06 19.37 -8.95
C CYS A 214 -28.58 19.27 -9.16
N ARG A 215 -29.36 19.19 -8.07
CA ARG A 215 -30.83 19.31 -8.16
C ARG A 215 -31.20 20.75 -8.54
N ASP A 216 -30.60 21.72 -7.88
CA ASP A 216 -30.91 23.14 -8.07
C ASP A 216 -30.54 23.58 -9.49
N ALA A 217 -29.32 23.23 -9.95
CA ALA A 217 -28.91 23.46 -11.34
C ALA A 217 -29.83 22.80 -12.38
N PHE A 218 -30.37 21.61 -12.08
CA PHE A 218 -31.33 20.93 -12.96
C PHE A 218 -32.73 21.56 -12.94
N LEU A 219 -33.15 22.16 -11.83
CA LEU A 219 -34.42 22.88 -11.76
C LEU A 219 -34.33 24.27 -12.40
N GLU A 220 -33.14 24.88 -12.40
CA GLU A 220 -32.88 26.18 -13.01
C GLU A 220 -32.82 26.12 -14.54
N ASP A 221 -32.11 25.14 -15.12
CA ASP A 221 -32.08 24.91 -16.57
C ASP A 221 -32.23 23.40 -16.92
N PRO A 222 -33.46 22.86 -16.82
CA PRO A 222 -33.69 21.45 -17.09
C PRO A 222 -33.49 21.11 -18.58
N GLU A 223 -33.82 22.01 -19.50
CA GLU A 223 -33.78 21.72 -20.93
C GLU A 223 -32.35 21.73 -21.48
N GLY A 224 -31.51 22.69 -21.06
CA GLY A 224 -30.11 22.75 -21.43
C GLY A 224 -29.32 21.53 -20.93
N ILE A 225 -29.55 21.12 -19.68
CA ILE A 225 -28.87 19.94 -19.11
C ILE A 225 -29.31 18.65 -19.79
N LEU A 226 -30.59 18.50 -20.16
CA LEU A 226 -31.06 17.34 -20.92
C LEU A 226 -30.47 17.29 -22.34
N ALA A 227 -30.34 18.44 -23.00
CA ALA A 227 -29.70 18.52 -24.31
C ALA A 227 -28.22 18.14 -24.25
N GLU A 228 -27.50 18.61 -23.24
CA GLU A 228 -26.09 18.28 -23.02
C GLU A 228 -25.90 16.79 -22.70
N ALA A 229 -26.75 16.23 -21.84
CA ALA A 229 -26.74 14.80 -21.51
C ALA A 229 -26.97 13.94 -22.77
N LYS A 230 -27.88 14.33 -23.67
CA LYS A 230 -28.12 13.63 -24.94
C LYS A 230 -26.89 13.69 -25.85
N LYS A 231 -26.22 14.84 -25.96
CA LYS A 231 -24.97 14.99 -26.73
C LYS A 231 -23.87 14.07 -26.19
N ARG A 232 -23.70 14.03 -24.86
CA ARG A 232 -22.72 13.13 -24.20
C ARG A 232 -23.04 11.65 -24.43
N GLU A 233 -24.30 11.24 -24.40
CA GLU A 233 -24.71 9.87 -24.70
C GLU A 233 -24.35 9.45 -26.13
N VAL A 234 -24.61 10.32 -27.11
CA VAL A 234 -24.25 10.08 -28.51
C VAL A 234 -22.73 9.95 -28.67
N GLN A 235 -21.94 10.80 -28.01
CA GLN A 235 -20.48 10.71 -28.03
C GLN A 235 -19.97 9.41 -27.38
N ARG A 236 -20.59 8.96 -26.28
CA ARG A 236 -20.25 7.68 -25.63
C ARG A 236 -20.55 6.49 -26.54
N LYS A 237 -21.69 6.49 -27.23
CA LYS A 237 -22.04 5.45 -28.22
C LYS A 237 -21.06 5.44 -29.40
N ARG A 238 -20.68 6.61 -29.92
CA ARG A 238 -19.67 6.75 -30.99
C ARG A 238 -18.28 6.27 -30.56
N LYS A 239 -17.83 6.60 -29.33
CA LYS A 239 -16.55 6.12 -28.78
C LYS A 239 -16.56 4.60 -28.58
N LYS A 240 -17.66 4.04 -28.06
CA LYS A 240 -17.81 2.59 -27.87
C LYS A 240 -17.83 1.81 -29.19
N ALA A 241 -18.45 2.36 -30.25
CA ALA A 241 -18.42 1.77 -31.59
C ALA A 241 -17.01 1.75 -32.20
N LYS A 242 -16.22 2.83 -32.01
CA LYS A 242 -14.82 2.88 -32.47
C LYS A 242 -13.89 1.91 -31.73
N THR A 243 -14.13 1.66 -30.44
CA THR A 243 -13.33 0.71 -29.64
C THR A 243 -13.61 -0.75 -30.01
N ASN A 244 -14.79 -1.07 -30.55
CA ASN A 244 -15.18 -2.44 -30.89
C ASN A 244 -14.97 -2.80 -32.38
N GLY A 245 -14.56 -1.85 -33.23
CA GLY A 245 -14.28 -2.06 -34.67
C GLY A 245 -12.80 -2.09 -35.04
N SER A 246 -11.91 -2.15 -34.04
CA SER A 246 -10.46 -2.31 -34.21
C SER A 246 -10.03 -3.64 -33.55
N SER A 247 -10.62 -4.73 -34.00
CA SER A 247 -10.16 -6.11 -33.82
C SER A 247 -10.35 -6.85 -35.13
#